data_AF-A0A8T7LLF8-F1
#
_entry.id   AF-A0A8T7LLF8-F1
#
_cell.length_a   1.000
_cell.length_b   1.000
_cell.length_c   1.000
_cell.angle_alpha   90.00
_cell.angle_beta   90.00
_cell.angle_gamma   90.00
#
_symmetry.space_group_name_H-M   'P 1'
#
loop_
_entity.id
_entity.type
_entity.pdbx_description
1 polymer ?
#
loop_
_entity_poly.entity_id
_entity_poly.type
_entity_poly.pdbx_seq_one_letter_code
_entity_poly.pdbx_strand_id
1 'polypeptide(L)'
;MKTEAQTDFVKAIAEIAASIPLLRRKQLYEYALFLESNPLPAEETLEAIAEDEAQWDQQFAATDDDKLAALIASVEAEINKEKPQPMFDDDGEFVERK
;
A
#
# COMPACT_ATOMS: atom_id res chain seq x y z
N MET A 1 -25.65 15.19 -13.13
CA MET A 1 -24.77 14.33 -13.96
C MET A 1 -23.48 13.86 -13.27
N LYS A 2 -23.05 14.39 -12.11
CA LYS A 2 -21.88 13.84 -11.37
C LYS A 2 -22.18 12.53 -10.61
N THR A 3 -23.44 12.29 -10.27
CA THR A 3 -23.88 11.20 -9.39
C THR A 3 -23.94 9.83 -10.06
N GLU A 4 -24.33 9.73 -11.33
CA GLU A 4 -24.35 8.45 -12.06
C GLU A 4 -22.93 7.91 -12.26
N ALA A 5 -22.00 8.74 -12.74
CA ALA A 5 -20.60 8.35 -12.88
C ALA A 5 -19.96 7.91 -11.55
N GLN A 6 -20.23 8.63 -10.45
CA GLN A 6 -19.76 8.24 -9.12
C GLN A 6 -20.34 6.89 -8.69
N THR A 7 -21.62 6.63 -8.99
CA THR A 7 -22.29 5.37 -8.67
C THR A 7 -21.71 4.21 -9.48
N ASP A 8 -21.40 4.45 -10.76
CA ASP A 8 -20.75 3.48 -11.64
C ASP A 8 -19.32 3.15 -11.17
N PHE A 9 -18.56 4.16 -10.72
CA PHE A 9 -17.24 3.93 -10.12
C PHE A 9 -17.32 3.14 -8.82
N VAL A 10 -18.23 3.48 -7.92
CA VAL A 10 -18.43 2.74 -6.66
C VAL A 10 -18.78 1.28 -6.96
N LYS A 11 -19.63 1.03 -7.95
CA LYS A 11 -20.00 -0.33 -8.37
C LYS A 11 -18.81 -1.10 -8.96
N ALA A 12 -18.04 -0.48 -9.86
CA ALA A 12 -16.85 -1.09 -10.44
C ALA A 12 -15.80 -1.44 -9.37
N ILE A 13 -15.58 -0.54 -8.40
CA ILE A 13 -14.66 -0.78 -7.27
C ILE A 13 -15.17 -1.93 -6.40
N ALA A 14 -16.47 -1.99 -6.11
CA ALA A 14 -17.07 -3.06 -5.33
C ALA A 14 -16.95 -4.43 -6.04
N GLU A 15 -17.13 -4.48 -7.36
CA GLU A 15 -16.97 -5.70 -8.17
C GLU A 15 -15.51 -6.16 -8.19
N ILE A 16 -14.55 -5.23 -8.36
CA ILE A 16 -13.12 -5.52 -8.26
C ILE A 16 -12.79 -6.05 -6.87
N ALA A 17 -13.21 -5.37 -5.81
CA ALA A 17 -12.97 -5.79 -4.43
C ALA A 17 -13.55 -7.20 -4.17
N ALA A 18 -14.76 -7.49 -4.67
CA ALA A 18 -15.39 -8.80 -4.51
C ALA A 18 -14.61 -9.94 -5.19
N SER A 19 -13.89 -9.65 -6.28
CA SER A 19 -13.01 -10.61 -6.97
C SER A 19 -11.71 -10.91 -6.21
N ILE A 20 -11.37 -10.11 -5.20
CA ILE A 20 -10.14 -10.23 -4.42
C ILE A 20 -10.36 -11.15 -3.20
N PRO A 21 -9.43 -12.08 -2.90
CA PRO A 21 -9.48 -12.91 -1.69
C PRO A 21 -9.72 -12.08 -0.42
N LEU A 22 -10.53 -12.60 0.52
CA LEU A 22 -10.98 -11.84 1.69
C LEU A 22 -9.82 -11.21 2.49
N LEU A 23 -8.71 -11.93 2.65
CA LEU A 23 -7.55 -11.45 3.38
C LEU A 23 -6.86 -10.28 2.66
N ARG A 24 -6.81 -10.30 1.32
CA ARG A 24 -6.32 -9.18 0.49
C ARG A 24 -7.27 -7.98 0.51
N ARG A 25 -8.59 -8.21 0.57
CA ARG A 25 -9.56 -7.14 0.81
C ARG A 25 -9.35 -6.44 2.15
N LYS A 26 -9.02 -7.19 3.22
CA LYS A 26 -8.73 -6.62 4.54
C LYS A 26 -7.53 -5.67 4.48
N GLN A 27 -6.44 -6.08 3.81
CA GLN A 27 -5.26 -5.22 3.64
C GLN A 27 -5.56 -3.94 2.83
N LEU A 28 -6.36 -4.04 1.76
CA LEU A 28 -6.77 -2.86 0.99
C LEU A 28 -7.59 -1.88 1.85
N TYR A 29 -8.44 -2.41 2.74
CA TYR A 29 -9.20 -1.60 3.68
C TYR A 29 -8.30 -0.94 4.73
N GLU A 30 -7.35 -1.69 5.30
CA GLU A 30 -6.34 -1.16 6.23
C GLU A 30 -5.51 -0.03 5.58
N TYR A 31 -5.10 -0.22 4.32
CA TYR A 31 -4.38 0.83 3.58
C TYR A 31 -5.25 2.06 3.29
N ALA A 32 -6.54 1.87 2.98
CA ALA A 32 -7.46 2.99 2.81
C ALA A 32 -7.63 3.81 4.11
N LEU A 33 -7.70 3.15 5.27
CA LEU A 33 -7.73 3.80 6.58
C LEU A 33 -6.43 4.57 6.88
N PHE A 34 -5.28 4.01 6.48
CA PHE A 34 -3.99 4.69 6.58
C PHE A 34 -4.00 6.00 5.78
N LEU A 35 -4.49 5.99 4.54
CA LEU A 35 -4.58 7.18 3.69
C LEU A 35 -5.60 8.21 4.22
N GLU A 36 -6.68 7.77 4.86
CA GLU A 36 -7.63 8.68 5.51
C GLU A 36 -6.99 9.40 6.70
N SER A 37 -6.16 8.69 7.47
CA SER A 37 -5.45 9.23 8.63
C SER A 37 -4.19 10.02 8.25
N ASN A 38 -3.61 9.74 7.07
CA ASN A 38 -2.42 10.38 6.51
C ASN A 38 -2.75 10.89 5.11
N PRO A 39 -3.53 11.99 5.00
CA PRO A 39 -3.97 12.49 3.71
C PRO A 39 -2.77 12.91 2.87
N LEU A 40 -2.75 12.46 1.61
CA LEU A 40 -1.76 12.89 0.65
C LEU A 40 -1.89 14.41 0.43
N PRO A 41 -0.77 15.14 0.29
CA PRO A 41 -0.81 16.56 -0.03
C PRO A 41 -1.55 16.79 -1.35
N ALA A 42 -2.42 17.80 -1.39
CA ALA A 42 -3.25 18.10 -2.56
C ALA A 42 -2.42 18.58 -3.77
N GLU A 43 -1.26 19.17 -3.49
CA GLU A 43 -0.25 19.56 -4.48
C GLU A 43 1.12 19.23 -3.89
N GLU A 44 1.91 18.45 -4.63
CA GLU A 44 3.34 18.30 -4.39
C GLU A 44 4.07 19.42 -5.14
N THR A 45 4.87 20.21 -4.42
CA THR A 45 5.75 21.20 -5.06
C THR A 45 6.95 20.49 -5.68
N LEU A 46 7.57 21.09 -6.70
CA LEU A 46 8.80 20.54 -7.30
C LEU A 46 9.91 20.40 -6.26
N GLU A 47 9.97 21.31 -5.29
CA GLU A 47 10.90 21.25 -4.16
C GLU A 47 10.60 20.08 -3.22
N ALA A 48 9.32 19.80 -2.92
CA ALA A 48 8.95 18.66 -2.08
C ALA A 48 9.25 17.33 -2.77
N ILE A 49 9.02 17.25 -4.09
CA ILE A 49 9.39 16.07 -4.89
C ILE A 49 10.89 15.88 -4.88
N ALA A 50 11.68 16.95 -5.07
CA ALA A 50 13.14 16.85 -5.05
C ALA A 50 13.70 16.44 -3.68
N GLU A 51 13.07 16.89 -2.59
CA GLU A 51 13.41 16.46 -1.23
C GLU A 51 13.06 14.98 -1.00
N ASP A 52 11.89 14.53 -1.45
CA ASP A 52 11.50 13.12 -1.36
C ASP A 52 12.40 12.23 -2.23
N GLU A 53 12.69 12.62 -3.47
CA GLU A 53 13.64 11.93 -4.35
C GLU A 53 15.03 11.80 -3.72
N ALA A 54 15.54 12.86 -3.09
CA ALA A 54 16.82 12.81 -2.40
C ALA A 54 16.80 11.87 -1.17
N GLN A 55 15.67 11.80 -0.45
CA GLN A 55 15.48 10.84 0.64
C GLN A 55 15.42 9.41 0.11
N TRP A 56 14.69 9.17 -0.98
CA TRP A 56 14.61 7.87 -1.65
C TRP A 56 15.98 7.43 -2.14
N ASP A 57 16.73 8.29 -2.82
CA ASP A 57 18.09 8.01 -3.29
C ASP A 57 19.02 7.62 -2.13
N GLN A 58 18.92 8.32 -0.99
CA GLN A 58 19.72 8.00 0.19
C GLN A 58 19.32 6.65 0.79
N GLN A 59 18.02 6.34 0.85
CA GLN A 59 17.53 5.06 1.35
C GLN A 59 17.91 3.90 0.42
N PHE A 60 17.79 4.06 -0.90
CA PHE A 60 18.21 3.06 -1.88
C PHE A 60 19.72 2.86 -1.88
N ALA A 61 20.52 3.93 -1.78
CA ALA A 61 21.97 3.80 -1.66
C ALA A 61 22.41 3.08 -0.39
N ALA A 62 21.61 3.16 0.69
CA ALA A 62 21.83 2.43 1.93
C ALA A 62 21.19 1.03 1.96
N THR A 63 20.44 0.67 0.90
CA THR A 63 19.75 -0.62 0.82
C THR A 63 20.75 -1.74 0.54
N ASP A 64 20.58 -2.83 1.27
CA ASP A 64 21.34 -4.06 1.09
C ASP A 64 20.59 -4.96 0.09
N ASP A 65 21.13 -5.10 -1.12
CA ASP A 65 20.50 -5.84 -2.22
C ASP A 65 20.13 -7.28 -1.84
N ASP A 66 20.93 -7.93 -0.99
CA ASP A 66 20.66 -9.30 -0.54
C ASP A 66 19.44 -9.33 0.41
N LYS A 67 19.30 -8.32 1.27
CA LYS A 67 18.11 -8.17 2.12
C LYS A 67 16.87 -7.83 1.30
N LEU A 68 17.01 -6.97 0.29
CA LEU A 68 15.91 -6.63 -0.60
C LEU A 68 15.45 -7.86 -1.38
N ALA A 69 16.37 -8.67 -1.91
CA ALA A 69 16.05 -9.92 -2.59
C ALA A 69 15.35 -10.91 -1.66
N ALA A 70 15.78 -11.02 -0.40
CA ALA A 70 15.14 -11.86 0.61
C ALA A 70 13.71 -11.39 0.93
N LEU A 71 13.50 -10.08 1.04
CA LEU A 71 12.18 -9.49 1.25
C LEU A 71 11.24 -9.79 0.07
N ILE A 72 11.70 -9.59 -1.18
CA ILE A 72 10.92 -9.89 -2.38
C ILE A 72 10.52 -11.38 -2.40
N ALA A 73 11.46 -12.29 -2.16
CA ALA A 73 11.20 -13.72 -2.13
C ALA A 73 10.19 -14.10 -1.03
N SER A 74 10.25 -13.44 0.13
CA SER A 74 9.27 -13.62 1.22
C SER A 74 7.87 -13.18 0.80
N VAL A 75 7.74 -12.00 0.19
CA VAL A 75 6.46 -11.47 -0.29
C VAL A 75 5.85 -12.34 -1.40
N GLU A 76 6.67 -12.79 -2.36
CA GLU A 76 6.22 -13.73 -3.40
C GLU A 76 5.72 -15.05 -2.81
N ALA A 77 6.42 -15.57 -1.79
CA ALA A 77 5.99 -16.78 -1.10
C ALA A 77 4.66 -16.58 -0.34
N GLU A 78 4.42 -15.41 0.25
CA GLU A 78 3.13 -15.07 0.88
C GLU A 78 1.99 -14.98 -0.12
N ILE A 79 2.23 -14.33 -1.27
CA ILE A 79 1.27 -14.23 -2.38
C ILE A 79 0.90 -15.63 -2.86
N ASN A 80 1.89 -16.47 -3.16
CA ASN A 80 1.68 -17.81 -3.70
C ASN A 80 0.98 -18.75 -2.70
N LYS A 81 1.10 -18.49 -1.39
CA LYS A 81 0.43 -19.28 -0.34
C LYS A 81 -0.97 -18.77 0.01
N GLU A 82 -1.43 -17.68 -0.60
CA GLU A 82 -2.67 -16.96 -0.25
C GLU A 82 -2.78 -16.65 1.26
N LYS A 83 -1.63 -16.48 1.93
CA LYS A 83 -1.54 -16.16 3.36
C LYS A 83 -0.76 -14.86 3.59
N PRO A 84 -1.21 -13.74 3.01
CA PRO A 84 -0.59 -12.44 3.27
C PRO A 84 -0.64 -12.11 4.77
N GLN A 85 0.47 -11.62 5.29
CA GLN A 85 0.55 -11.15 6.68
C GLN A 85 -0.16 -9.79 6.83
N PRO A 86 -0.84 -9.52 7.97
CA PRO A 86 -1.42 -8.20 8.25
C PRO A 86 -0.35 -7.10 8.24
N MET A 87 -0.68 -5.95 7.66
CA MET A 87 0.21 -4.79 7.57
C MET A 87 0.31 -4.05 8.91
N PHE A 88 -0.76 -4.11 9.71
CA PHE A 88 -0.85 -3.52 11.04
C PHE A 88 -1.07 -4.60 12.10
N ASP A 89 -0.64 -4.33 13.33
CA ASP A 89 -0.96 -5.18 14.48
C ASP A 89 -2.39 -4.93 15.00
N ASP A 90 -2.73 -5.60 16.11
CA ASP A 90 -4.05 -5.50 16.74
C ASP A 90 -4.33 -4.10 17.32
N ASP A 91 -3.28 -3.30 17.57
CA ASP A 91 -3.35 -1.92 18.05
C ASP A 91 -3.42 -0.89 16.89
N GLY A 92 -3.27 -1.36 15.64
CA GLY A 92 -3.31 -0.53 14.44
C GLY A 92 -1.97 0.12 14.07
N GLU A 93 -0.87 -0.31 14.69
CA GLU A 93 0.48 0.19 14.40
C GLU A 93 1.10 -0.59 13.24
N PHE A 94 1.89 0.10 12.41
CA PHE A 94 2.57 -0.54 11.27
C PHE A 94 3.63 -1.52 11.77
N VAL A 95 3.57 -2.76 11.30
CA VAL A 95 4.53 -3.79 11.70
C VAL A 95 5.56 -4.00 10.60
N GLU A 96 6.74 -3.41 10.79
CA GLU A 96 7.90 -3.70 9.96
C GLU A 96 8.43 -5.10 10.29
N ARG A 97 8.37 -6.03 9.34
CA ARG A 97 8.82 -7.42 9.53
C ARG A 97 10.09 -7.67 8.74
N LYS A 98 11.10 -8.20 9.45
CA LYS A 98 12.41 -8.60 8.93
C LYS A 98 12.37 -9.95 8.22
#